data_AF-A0A813IVT3-F1
#
_entry.id   AF-A0A813IVT3-F1
#
_cell.length_a   1.000
_cell.length_b   1.000
_cell.length_c   1.000
_cell.angle_alpha   90.00
_cell.angle_beta   90.00
_cell.angle_gamma   90.00
#
_symmetry.space_group_name_H-M   'P 1'
#
loop_
_entity.id
_entity.type
_entity.pdbx_description
1 polymer ?
#
loop_
_entity_poly.entity_id
_entity_poly.type
_entity_poly.pdbx_seq_one_letter_code
_entity_poly.pdbx_strand_id
1 'polypeptide(L)'
;EAEKAGVACSRTEKADQAPRGEEEVSDTLNSSFIQHGVGTDWTRWLFGPEADSAGTTLDDIAEGLVATLDNFTIVGKWARRFLTLQNEEEQRDRAKLGLPFGRSEQEKREQRIAYMDEKIGVDLNVSQRFTVPTVLPPWPGSVPQVAFLFMAMDRLDFEDVWDKFFEAAPDIGYSIFVHRANKRKDTSFADRFGGWGRTPSAPLGRWGAIDVPHVETRWCALFGVEVALLAAALQDSRNQQFVFLSHNTVPLKSYSYVYRELIEKSPATSKFCFAEPAFHKLATSETIRNELRRQCVFRDFYRSWNPRTLKHHQWVVLSREHAEIVVRRGSEALRIWRRTWELAAPDLLAMGEGCSDESVPVTALLHDISEQGRSTG
;
A
#
# COMPACT_ATOMS: atom_id res chain seq x y z
N GLU A 1 -6.14 -17.37 -1.15
CA GLU A 1 -6.94 -16.12 -1.09
C GLU A 1 -6.08 -14.86 -0.92
N ALA A 2 -4.90 -14.80 -1.56
CA ALA A 2 -3.98 -13.65 -1.53
C ALA A 2 -3.76 -13.06 -2.94
N GLU A 3 -4.76 -13.12 -3.82
CA GLU A 3 -4.64 -12.75 -5.25
C GLU A 3 -5.51 -11.53 -5.63
N LYS A 4 -5.99 -10.75 -4.66
CA LYS A 4 -6.93 -9.64 -4.93
C LYS A 4 -6.40 -8.22 -4.70
N ALA A 5 -5.09 -8.05 -4.50
CA ALA A 5 -4.50 -6.72 -4.29
C ALA A 5 -3.23 -6.44 -5.09
N GLY A 6 -3.04 -7.13 -6.21
CA GLY A 6 -2.16 -6.65 -7.28
C GLY A 6 -3.04 -6.24 -8.45
N VAL A 7 -3.21 -4.94 -8.70
CA VAL A 7 -3.62 -4.51 -10.04
C VAL A 7 -2.45 -4.85 -10.95
N ALA A 8 -2.54 -5.99 -11.63
CA ALA A 8 -1.62 -6.37 -12.68
C ALA A 8 -1.73 -5.34 -13.80
N CYS A 9 -0.75 -4.44 -13.86
CA CYS A 9 -0.62 -3.47 -14.93
C CYS A 9 -0.03 -4.20 -16.16
N SER A 10 -0.88 -4.90 -16.92
CA SER A 10 -0.45 -5.51 -18.18
C SER A 10 -0.50 -4.46 -19.29
N ARG A 11 0.65 -3.90 -19.61
CA ARG A 11 0.84 -3.12 -20.84
C ARG A 11 0.80 -4.11 -22.00
N THR A 12 -0.29 -4.13 -22.77
CA THR A 12 -0.27 -4.77 -24.09
C THR A 12 0.55 -3.89 -25.02
N GLU A 13 1.84 -4.19 -25.13
CA GLU A 13 2.68 -3.62 -26.19
C GLU A 13 2.17 -4.14 -27.53
N LYS A 14 1.58 -3.24 -28.33
CA LYS A 14 1.43 -3.49 -29.76
C LYS A 14 2.83 -3.41 -30.37
N ALA A 15 3.36 -4.56 -30.77
CA ALA A 15 4.53 -4.63 -31.61
C ALA A 15 4.21 -4.03 -32.98
N ASP A 16 4.85 -2.91 -33.33
CA ASP A 16 4.89 -2.40 -34.69
C ASP A 16 5.77 -3.35 -35.53
N GLN A 17 5.16 -4.06 -36.47
CA GLN A 17 5.86 -4.83 -37.50
C GLN A 17 6.00 -4.00 -38.78
N ALA A 18 7.19 -4.00 -39.35
CA ALA A 18 7.45 -3.76 -40.76
C ALA A 18 8.57 -4.72 -41.24
N PRO A 19 8.60 -5.09 -42.54
CA PRO A 19 8.68 -6.51 -42.93
C PRO A 19 10.05 -6.91 -43.48
N ARG A 20 10.34 -8.23 -43.45
CA ARG A 20 11.15 -8.91 -44.48
C ARG A 20 11.16 -10.43 -44.28
N GLY A 21 10.98 -11.16 -45.38
CA GLY A 21 11.53 -12.51 -45.59
C GLY A 21 10.51 -13.64 -45.61
N GLU A 22 10.12 -14.04 -46.82
CA GLU A 22 9.36 -15.25 -47.15
C GLU A 22 10.14 -16.53 -46.78
N GLU A 23 9.44 -17.53 -46.24
CA GLU A 23 9.61 -18.93 -46.65
C GLU A 23 8.41 -19.78 -46.21
N GLU A 24 7.72 -20.35 -47.20
CA GLU A 24 6.64 -21.33 -47.08
C GLU A 24 7.17 -22.69 -46.59
N VAL A 25 6.47 -23.31 -45.63
CA VAL A 25 6.26 -24.77 -45.63
C VAL A 25 4.86 -25.05 -45.07
N SER A 26 4.03 -25.68 -45.90
CA SER A 26 2.75 -26.28 -45.55
C SER A 26 2.94 -27.68 -44.97
N ASP A 27 2.15 -28.05 -43.96
CA ASP A 27 1.18 -29.17 -44.05
C ASP A 27 0.55 -29.55 -42.70
N THR A 28 -0.75 -29.23 -42.63
CA THR A 28 -1.91 -30.06 -42.22
C THR A 28 -1.94 -30.93 -40.94
N LEU A 29 -3.04 -30.67 -40.18
CA LEU A 29 -3.89 -31.54 -39.34
C LEU A 29 -3.46 -31.84 -37.88
N ASN A 30 -4.19 -31.32 -36.89
CA ASN A 30 -5.44 -31.96 -36.40
C ASN A 30 -6.20 -31.07 -35.40
N SER A 31 -7.52 -31.22 -35.38
CA SER A 31 -8.48 -30.45 -34.57
C SER A 31 -8.50 -30.85 -33.09
N SER A 32 -8.51 -29.86 -32.19
CA SER A 32 -9.36 -29.89 -30.99
C SER A 32 -9.66 -28.46 -30.49
N PHE A 33 -10.94 -28.12 -30.59
CA PHE A 33 -11.61 -26.95 -30.02
C PHE A 33 -11.55 -27.02 -28.48
N ILE A 34 -11.03 -25.98 -27.80
CA ILE A 34 -11.62 -25.42 -26.57
C ILE A 34 -11.34 -23.90 -26.57
N GLN A 35 -12.36 -23.13 -26.95
CA GLN A 35 -12.50 -21.71 -26.60
C GLN A 35 -12.73 -21.62 -25.09
N HIS A 36 -12.05 -20.73 -24.36
CA HIS A 36 -12.58 -20.04 -23.18
C HIS A 36 -11.95 -18.64 -23.14
N GLY A 37 -12.64 -17.67 -23.74
CA GLY A 37 -12.35 -16.25 -23.56
C GLY A 37 -12.96 -15.77 -22.25
N VAL A 38 -12.15 -15.15 -21.39
CA VAL A 38 -12.63 -14.43 -20.21
C VAL A 38 -12.65 -12.95 -20.54
N GLY A 39 -13.84 -12.44 -20.90
CA GLY A 39 -14.12 -11.01 -20.91
C GLY A 39 -14.26 -10.52 -19.47
N THR A 40 -13.49 -9.51 -19.10
CA THR A 40 -13.59 -8.85 -17.79
C THR A 40 -14.79 -7.91 -17.81
N ASP A 41 -15.82 -8.24 -17.03
CA ASP A 41 -16.98 -7.40 -16.79
C ASP A 41 -16.65 -6.34 -15.72
N TRP A 42 -16.36 -5.12 -16.19
CA TRP A 42 -15.92 -3.99 -15.37
C TRP A 42 -17.03 -3.44 -14.46
N THR A 43 -18.29 -3.70 -14.77
CA THR A 43 -19.44 -3.19 -14.00
C THR A 43 -19.50 -3.79 -12.60
N ARG A 44 -19.15 -5.09 -12.46
CA ARG A 44 -19.07 -5.80 -11.18
C ARG A 44 -17.95 -5.29 -10.26
N TRP A 45 -16.96 -4.59 -10.81
CA TRP A 45 -15.83 -4.02 -10.07
C TRP A 45 -16.16 -2.66 -9.45
N LEU A 46 -17.04 -1.88 -10.09
CA LEU A 46 -17.45 -0.55 -9.63
C LEU A 46 -18.61 -0.59 -8.62
N PHE A 47 -19.51 -1.56 -8.72
CA PHE A 47 -20.78 -1.54 -7.98
C PHE A 47 -20.95 -2.67 -6.93
N GLY A 48 -20.02 -3.62 -6.82
CA GLY A 48 -20.16 -4.77 -5.91
C GLY A 48 -21.24 -5.77 -6.38
N PRO A 49 -21.39 -6.94 -5.72
CA PRO A 49 -22.35 -7.95 -6.17
C PRO A 49 -23.79 -7.55 -5.81
N GLU A 50 -24.67 -7.49 -6.81
CA GLU A 50 -26.11 -7.30 -6.62
C GLU A 50 -26.77 -8.52 -5.96
N ALA A 51 -27.74 -8.26 -5.09
CA ALA A 51 -28.66 -9.26 -4.55
C ALA A 51 -29.92 -9.31 -5.43
N ASP A 52 -30.29 -10.51 -5.86
CA ASP A 52 -31.51 -10.76 -6.65
C ASP A 52 -32.78 -10.34 -5.87
N SER A 53 -33.60 -9.47 -6.45
CA SER A 53 -35.06 -9.63 -6.50
C SER A 53 -35.72 -8.63 -7.45
N ALA A 54 -36.69 -9.14 -8.21
CA ALA A 54 -37.38 -8.48 -9.32
C ALA A 54 -38.34 -7.34 -8.91
N GLY A 55 -38.49 -6.35 -9.80
CA GLY A 55 -39.59 -5.39 -9.80
C GLY A 55 -39.33 -4.17 -10.70
N THR A 56 -39.64 -4.27 -11.98
CA THR A 56 -39.58 -3.16 -12.96
C THR A 56 -40.55 -2.04 -12.55
N THR A 57 -40.06 -0.79 -12.49
CA THR A 57 -40.87 0.40 -12.21
C THR A 57 -40.61 1.50 -13.24
N LEU A 58 -41.46 2.53 -13.26
CA LEU A 58 -41.53 3.59 -14.29
C LEU A 58 -40.21 4.35 -14.53
N ASP A 59 -39.21 4.23 -13.66
CA ASP A 59 -37.85 4.76 -13.85
C ASP A 59 -37.07 4.03 -14.96
N ASP A 60 -37.40 2.77 -15.25
CA ASP A 60 -36.79 1.98 -16.34
C ASP A 60 -37.16 2.53 -17.73
N ILE A 61 -38.25 3.28 -17.83
CA ILE A 61 -38.67 3.95 -19.08
C ILE A 61 -37.88 5.25 -19.30
N ALA A 62 -37.40 5.90 -18.23
CA ALA A 62 -36.59 7.10 -18.32
C ALA A 62 -35.14 6.79 -18.76
N GLU A 63 -34.56 5.66 -18.32
CA GLU A 63 -33.24 5.21 -18.79
C GLU A 63 -33.24 4.82 -20.28
N GLY A 64 -34.36 4.32 -20.80
CA GLY A 64 -34.55 4.03 -22.22
C GLY A 64 -34.47 5.27 -23.12
N LEU A 65 -34.78 6.46 -22.60
CA LEU A 65 -34.69 7.73 -23.35
C LEU A 65 -33.27 8.30 -23.39
N VAL A 66 -32.41 7.95 -22.41
CA VAL A 66 -31.01 8.38 -22.36
C VAL A 66 -30.13 7.55 -23.32
N ALA A 67 -30.47 6.26 -23.53
CA ALA A 67 -29.77 5.39 -24.47
C ALA A 67 -29.88 5.85 -25.94
N THR A 68 -30.90 6.65 -26.28
CA THR A 68 -31.10 7.17 -27.65
C THR A 68 -30.30 8.44 -27.97
N LEU A 69 -29.62 9.03 -26.96
CA LEU A 69 -28.79 10.23 -27.15
C LEU A 69 -27.28 9.92 -27.28
N ASP A 70 -26.91 8.64 -27.30
CA ASP A 70 -25.52 8.17 -27.39
C ASP A 70 -24.96 8.15 -28.84
N ASN A 71 -25.42 9.07 -29.70
CA ASN A 71 -24.80 9.33 -30.99
C ASN A 71 -24.06 10.68 -30.97
N PHE A 72 -22.73 10.59 -30.80
CA PHE A 72 -21.69 11.54 -31.20
C PHE A 72 -22.14 12.99 -31.48
N THR A 73 -22.47 13.74 -30.43
CA THR A 73 -22.55 15.20 -30.56
C THR A 73 -22.02 15.91 -29.32
N ILE A 74 -21.51 17.12 -29.55
CA ILE A 74 -21.07 18.10 -28.54
C ILE A 74 -22.12 18.22 -27.41
N VAL A 75 -23.42 18.07 -27.73
CA VAL A 75 -24.56 18.11 -26.80
C VAL A 75 -24.50 17.01 -25.74
N GLY A 76 -24.09 15.77 -26.07
CA GLY A 76 -23.95 14.69 -25.08
C GLY A 76 -22.80 14.93 -24.09
N LYS A 77 -21.74 15.61 -24.54
CA LYS A 77 -20.64 16.06 -23.66
C LYS A 77 -21.05 17.24 -22.78
N TRP A 78 -21.84 18.18 -23.30
CA TRP A 78 -22.42 19.27 -22.50
C TRP A 78 -23.47 18.78 -21.52
N ALA A 79 -24.31 17.81 -21.88
CA ALA A 79 -25.30 17.20 -20.98
C ALA A 79 -24.62 16.44 -19.84
N ARG A 80 -23.60 15.62 -20.13
CA ARG A 80 -22.79 14.97 -19.08
C ARG A 80 -22.09 15.99 -18.19
N ARG A 81 -21.49 17.02 -18.77
CA ARG A 81 -20.81 18.11 -18.02
C ARG A 81 -21.80 18.95 -17.21
N PHE A 82 -23.01 19.19 -17.72
CA PHE A 82 -24.07 19.92 -17.03
C PHE A 82 -24.65 19.10 -15.88
N LEU A 83 -24.84 17.79 -16.06
CA LEU A 83 -25.28 16.87 -15.00
C LEU A 83 -24.21 16.70 -13.90
N THR A 84 -22.93 16.59 -14.27
CA THR A 84 -21.84 16.56 -13.25
C THR A 84 -21.70 17.90 -12.54
N LEU A 85 -21.79 19.03 -13.26
CA LEU A 85 -21.74 20.35 -12.64
C LEU A 85 -22.95 20.64 -11.75
N GLN A 86 -24.16 20.21 -12.14
CA GLN A 86 -25.35 20.30 -11.28
C GLN A 86 -25.17 19.49 -10.01
N ASN A 87 -24.59 18.28 -10.10
CA ASN A 87 -24.33 17.46 -8.91
C ASN A 87 -23.23 18.09 -8.02
N GLU A 88 -22.21 18.73 -8.60
CA GLU A 88 -21.17 19.47 -7.87
C GLU A 88 -21.69 20.76 -7.22
N GLU A 89 -22.54 21.54 -7.89
CA GLU A 89 -23.20 22.73 -7.35
C GLU A 89 -24.20 22.35 -6.26
N GLU A 90 -25.00 21.31 -6.48
CA GLU A 90 -25.97 20.81 -5.51
C GLU A 90 -25.27 20.26 -4.26
N GLN A 91 -24.18 19.51 -4.39
CA GLN A 91 -23.41 19.05 -3.23
C GLN A 91 -22.70 20.20 -2.51
N ARG A 92 -22.16 21.19 -3.23
CA ARG A 92 -21.58 22.39 -2.62
C ARG A 92 -22.61 23.24 -1.89
N ASP A 93 -23.80 23.41 -2.46
CA ASP A 93 -24.85 24.24 -1.89
C ASP A 93 -25.54 23.54 -0.72
N ARG A 94 -25.71 22.20 -0.77
CA ARG A 94 -26.16 21.42 0.39
C ARG A 94 -25.17 21.46 1.55
N ALA A 95 -23.87 21.38 1.26
CA ALA A 95 -22.82 21.53 2.27
C ALA A 95 -22.77 22.94 2.87
N LYS A 96 -23.02 24.00 2.08
CA LYS A 96 -23.13 25.39 2.56
C LYS A 96 -24.41 25.65 3.36
N LEU A 97 -25.50 24.97 3.02
CA LEU A 97 -26.82 25.11 3.66
C LEU A 97 -27.02 24.20 4.89
N GLY A 98 -26.03 23.35 5.22
CA GLY A 98 -26.12 22.39 6.33
C GLY A 98 -27.25 21.36 6.15
N LEU A 99 -27.67 21.12 4.90
CA LEU A 99 -28.75 20.18 4.61
C LEU A 99 -28.23 18.74 4.71
N PRO A 100 -28.93 17.85 5.44
CA PRO A 100 -28.46 16.49 5.65
C PRO A 100 -28.33 15.73 4.31
N PHE A 101 -27.33 14.87 4.24
CA PHE A 101 -27.18 13.91 3.16
C PHE A 101 -28.38 12.95 3.14
N GLY A 102 -28.68 12.36 1.98
CA GLY A 102 -29.68 11.29 1.91
C GLY A 102 -29.32 10.15 2.84
N ARG A 103 -30.32 9.50 3.46
CA ARG A 103 -30.15 8.48 4.51
C ARG A 103 -29.11 7.39 4.14
N SER A 104 -29.13 6.94 2.89
CA SER A 104 -28.19 5.95 2.34
C SER A 104 -26.73 6.44 2.27
N GLU A 105 -26.49 7.70 1.93
CA GLU A 105 -25.14 8.27 1.85
C GLU A 105 -24.54 8.49 3.25
N GLN A 106 -25.38 8.87 4.21
CA GLN A 106 -24.96 8.97 5.60
C GLN A 106 -24.57 7.60 6.17
N GLU A 107 -25.38 6.56 5.92
CA GLU A 107 -25.08 5.19 6.34
C GLU A 107 -23.76 4.67 5.76
N LYS A 108 -23.50 4.89 4.47
CA LYS A 108 -22.22 4.52 3.83
C LYS A 108 -21.03 5.26 4.44
N ARG A 109 -21.19 6.54 4.75
CA ARG A 109 -20.14 7.34 5.42
C ARG A 109 -19.85 6.81 6.83
N GLU A 110 -20.87 6.43 7.58
CA GLU A 110 -20.73 5.83 8.90
C GLU A 110 -20.02 4.47 8.83
N GLN A 111 -20.35 3.63 7.86
CA GLN A 111 -19.66 2.36 7.61
C GLN A 111 -18.18 2.56 7.28
N ARG A 112 -17.86 3.55 6.43
CA ARG A 112 -16.48 3.89 6.07
C ARG A 112 -15.65 4.32 7.29
N ILE A 113 -16.25 5.13 8.18
CA ILE A 113 -15.59 5.56 9.42
C ILE A 113 -15.39 4.36 10.36
N ALA A 114 -16.42 3.54 10.56
CA ALA A 114 -16.34 2.35 11.41
C ALA A 114 -15.26 1.37 10.93
N TYR A 115 -15.17 1.15 9.61
CA TYR A 115 -14.12 0.33 8.99
C TYR A 115 -12.73 0.83 9.39
N MET A 116 -12.46 2.13 9.27
CA MET A 116 -11.13 2.64 9.62
C MET A 116 -10.87 2.76 11.11
N ASP A 117 -11.89 2.98 11.92
CA ASP A 117 -11.74 2.95 13.38
C ASP A 117 -11.32 1.56 13.87
N GLU A 118 -11.85 0.50 13.26
CA GLU A 118 -11.39 -0.86 13.52
C GLU A 118 -9.89 -1.03 13.20
N LYS A 119 -9.46 -0.62 12.00
CA LYS A 119 -8.07 -0.82 11.55
C LYS A 119 -7.06 0.02 12.33
N ILE A 120 -7.38 1.29 12.58
CA ILE A 120 -6.55 2.18 13.39
C ILE A 120 -6.50 1.69 14.83
N GLY A 121 -7.59 1.12 15.35
CA GLY A 121 -7.61 0.49 16.67
C GLY A 121 -6.56 -0.61 16.81
N VAL A 122 -6.42 -1.48 15.80
CA VAL A 122 -5.39 -2.52 15.75
C VAL A 122 -3.99 -1.90 15.75
N ASP A 123 -3.71 -0.97 14.82
CA ASP A 123 -2.38 -0.36 14.71
C ASP A 123 -1.99 0.44 15.96
N LEU A 124 -2.91 1.19 16.57
CA LEU A 124 -2.66 1.93 17.80
C LEU A 124 -2.36 1.00 18.97
N ASN A 125 -3.15 -0.07 19.12
CA ASN A 125 -2.97 -1.06 20.19
C ASN A 125 -1.60 -1.73 20.11
N VAL A 126 -1.09 -1.96 18.91
CA VAL A 126 0.26 -2.52 18.70
C VAL A 126 1.34 -1.45 18.87
N SER A 127 1.23 -0.32 18.16
CA SER A 127 2.27 0.71 18.10
C SER A 127 2.61 1.29 19.47
N GLN A 128 1.62 1.45 20.35
CA GLN A 128 1.81 1.99 21.71
C GLN A 128 2.61 1.07 22.64
N ARG A 129 2.81 -0.20 22.27
CA ARG A 129 3.59 -1.17 23.07
C ARG A 129 5.09 -1.03 22.85
N PHE A 130 5.51 -0.33 21.79
CA PHE A 130 6.89 -0.21 21.40
C PHE A 130 7.39 1.22 21.61
N THR A 131 8.65 1.33 22.00
CA THR A 131 9.36 2.60 22.13
C THR A 131 10.72 2.47 21.46
N VAL A 132 11.36 3.60 21.16
CA VAL A 132 12.72 3.58 20.63
C VAL A 132 13.65 2.97 21.67
N PRO A 133 14.35 1.87 21.39
CA PRO A 133 15.21 1.22 22.36
C PRO A 133 16.40 2.14 22.71
N THR A 134 16.76 2.19 23.98
CA THR A 134 17.98 2.87 24.42
C THR A 134 19.15 1.92 24.21
N VAL A 135 20.00 2.21 23.21
CA VAL A 135 21.15 1.38 22.85
C VAL A 135 22.45 2.19 22.97
N LEU A 136 23.53 1.50 23.34
CA LEU A 136 24.86 2.11 23.31
C LEU A 136 25.29 2.35 21.84
N PRO A 137 26.07 3.40 21.58
CA PRO A 137 26.62 3.63 20.25
C PRO A 137 27.43 2.42 19.79
N PRO A 138 27.50 2.17 18.48
CA PRO A 138 28.29 1.07 17.96
C PRO A 138 29.76 1.22 18.35
N TRP A 139 30.42 0.10 18.66
CA TRP A 139 31.85 0.10 18.99
C TRP A 139 32.67 0.72 17.84
N PRO A 140 33.72 1.52 18.14
CA PRO A 140 34.60 2.05 17.10
C PRO A 140 35.13 0.93 16.21
N GLY A 141 35.00 1.09 14.89
CA GLY A 141 35.41 0.08 13.91
C GLY A 141 34.36 -1.00 13.60
N SER A 142 33.17 -0.96 14.23
CA SER A 142 32.07 -1.84 13.83
C SER A 142 31.58 -1.50 12.42
N VAL A 143 31.14 -2.51 11.68
CA VAL A 143 30.68 -2.34 10.31
C VAL A 143 29.19 -2.03 10.28
N PRO A 144 28.77 -0.91 9.64
CA PRO A 144 27.36 -0.58 9.48
C PRO A 144 26.58 -1.67 8.74
N GLN A 145 25.31 -1.82 9.08
CA GLN A 145 24.47 -2.89 8.57
C GLN A 145 23.17 -2.41 7.93
N VAL A 146 22.68 -3.21 6.97
CA VAL A 146 21.33 -3.13 6.41
C VAL A 146 20.43 -4.10 7.19
N ALA A 147 19.37 -3.60 7.80
CA ALA A 147 18.33 -4.41 8.43
C ALA A 147 17.25 -4.75 7.40
N PHE A 148 17.07 -6.04 7.11
CA PHE A 148 16.00 -6.54 6.26
C PHE A 148 14.81 -6.96 7.13
N LEU A 149 13.65 -6.33 6.89
CA LEU A 149 12.45 -6.44 7.71
C LEU A 149 11.35 -7.12 6.88
N PHE A 150 11.22 -8.43 7.04
CA PHE A 150 10.25 -9.24 6.31
C PHE A 150 8.91 -9.29 7.03
N MET A 151 7.84 -8.96 6.30
CA MET A 151 6.45 -9.23 6.67
C MET A 151 5.98 -10.48 5.92
N ALA A 152 5.95 -11.60 6.63
CA ALA A 152 5.57 -12.90 6.08
C ALA A 152 4.18 -13.33 6.56
N MET A 153 3.52 -14.20 5.79
CA MET A 153 2.35 -14.93 6.30
C MET A 153 2.81 -16.02 7.27
N ASP A 154 3.52 -17.02 6.73
CA ASP A 154 4.20 -18.10 7.46
C ASP A 154 5.64 -18.30 6.98
N ARG A 155 5.84 -18.25 5.65
CA ARG A 155 7.10 -18.49 4.93
C ARG A 155 7.35 -17.39 3.91
N LEU A 156 8.54 -17.41 3.30
CA LEU A 156 8.87 -16.59 2.13
C LEU A 156 8.70 -17.45 0.87
N ASP A 157 8.09 -16.88 -0.17
CA ASP A 157 7.80 -17.62 -1.41
C ASP A 157 9.08 -17.94 -2.19
N PHE A 158 10.08 -17.07 -2.09
CA PHE A 158 11.34 -17.14 -2.82
C PHE A 158 12.54 -17.24 -1.86
N GLU A 159 12.40 -18.03 -0.80
CA GLU A 159 13.44 -18.21 0.23
C GLU A 159 14.77 -18.70 -0.37
N ASP A 160 14.73 -19.53 -1.41
CA ASP A 160 15.89 -20.03 -2.14
C ASP A 160 16.66 -18.93 -2.89
N VAL A 161 15.96 -17.92 -3.41
CA VAL A 161 16.59 -16.74 -4.04
C VAL A 161 17.25 -15.87 -2.98
N TRP A 162 16.59 -15.68 -1.84
CA TRP A 162 17.17 -14.98 -0.69
C TRP A 162 18.37 -15.72 -0.11
N ASP A 163 18.35 -17.05 -0.07
CA ASP A 163 19.50 -17.87 0.32
C ASP A 163 20.72 -17.57 -0.54
N LYS A 164 20.57 -17.54 -1.86
CA LYS A 164 21.66 -17.17 -2.78
C LYS A 164 22.12 -15.72 -2.59
N PHE A 165 21.18 -14.81 -2.30
CA PHE A 165 21.49 -13.41 -2.05
C PHE A 165 22.38 -13.23 -0.81
N PHE A 166 22.07 -13.93 0.29
CA PHE A 166 22.85 -13.86 1.53
C PHE A 166 24.12 -14.72 1.50
N GLU A 167 24.15 -15.82 0.73
CA GLU A 167 25.37 -16.60 0.50
C GLU A 167 26.45 -15.78 -0.22
N ALA A 168 26.02 -14.90 -1.13
CA ALA A 168 26.90 -13.98 -1.82
C ALA A 168 27.28 -12.73 -1.00
N ALA A 169 26.97 -12.67 0.30
CA ALA A 169 27.32 -11.57 1.19
C ALA A 169 28.63 -11.89 1.96
N PRO A 170 29.79 -11.37 1.53
CA PRO A 170 31.05 -11.66 2.22
C PRO A 170 31.12 -10.99 3.59
N ASP A 171 31.32 -11.79 4.63
CA ASP A 171 31.72 -11.51 6.02
C ASP A 171 31.10 -10.34 6.83
N ILE A 172 30.26 -9.44 6.31
CA ILE A 172 29.68 -8.35 7.11
C ILE A 172 28.47 -7.67 6.47
N GLY A 173 27.62 -7.10 7.33
CA GLY A 173 26.82 -5.92 6.96
C GLY A 173 25.30 -6.06 6.96
N TYR A 174 24.71 -7.12 7.52
CA TYR A 174 23.25 -7.23 7.55
C TYR A 174 22.68 -7.85 8.82
N SER A 175 21.40 -7.62 9.03
CA SER A 175 20.57 -8.31 10.02
C SER A 175 19.20 -8.59 9.39
N ILE A 176 18.56 -9.68 9.80
CA ILE A 176 17.28 -10.14 9.23
C ILE A 176 16.27 -10.26 10.35
N PHE A 177 15.11 -9.63 10.17
CA PHE A 177 13.98 -9.68 11.09
C PHE A 177 12.75 -10.15 10.31
N VAL A 178 12.02 -11.11 10.87
CA VAL A 178 10.85 -11.69 10.23
C VAL A 178 9.68 -11.63 11.18
N HIS A 179 8.61 -10.93 10.81
CA HIS A 179 7.31 -11.05 11.45
C HIS A 179 6.43 -11.99 10.62
N ARG A 180 5.63 -12.82 11.30
CA ARG A 180 4.68 -13.74 10.68
C ARG A 180 3.26 -13.40 11.11
N ALA A 181 2.37 -13.17 10.14
CA ALA A 181 0.96 -12.88 10.38
C ALA A 181 0.21 -14.07 11.00
N ASN A 182 0.60 -15.30 10.64
CA ASN A 182 -0.02 -16.48 11.21
C ASN A 182 0.63 -16.85 12.55
N LYS A 183 -0.16 -16.79 13.62
CA LYS A 183 0.28 -17.19 14.96
C LYS A 183 0.59 -18.68 14.98
N ARG A 184 1.82 -19.05 15.34
CA ARG A 184 2.16 -20.46 15.52
C ARG A 184 1.51 -21.04 16.78
N LYS A 185 1.19 -22.34 16.71
CA LYS A 185 0.59 -23.08 17.83
C LYS A 185 1.60 -23.46 18.93
N ASP A 186 2.90 -23.39 18.63
CA ASP A 186 4.01 -23.84 19.48
C ASP A 186 4.85 -22.70 20.07
N THR A 187 4.35 -21.45 20.05
CA THR A 187 5.07 -20.25 20.52
C THR A 187 5.44 -20.23 22.00
N SER A 188 5.19 -21.30 22.76
CA SER A 188 5.42 -21.34 24.21
C SER A 188 6.85 -20.98 24.62
N PHE A 189 7.88 -21.14 23.78
CA PHE A 189 9.24 -20.78 24.18
C PHE A 189 9.55 -19.28 24.00
N ALA A 190 9.18 -18.66 22.88
CA ALA A 190 9.38 -17.23 22.63
C ALA A 190 8.39 -16.36 23.44
N ASP A 191 7.14 -16.82 23.56
CA ASP A 191 6.09 -16.13 24.34
C ASP A 191 6.39 -16.15 25.85
N ARG A 192 7.08 -17.19 26.37
CA ARG A 192 7.40 -17.31 27.82
C ARG A 192 8.51 -16.38 28.29
N PHE A 193 9.37 -15.92 27.40
CA PHE A 193 10.51 -15.06 27.76
C PHE A 193 10.43 -13.66 27.14
N GLY A 194 9.32 -13.32 26.47
CA GLY A 194 9.05 -11.97 25.98
C GLY A 194 10.13 -11.41 25.05
N GLY A 195 10.93 -12.29 24.43
CA GLY A 195 12.19 -11.95 23.81
C GLY A 195 12.19 -12.17 22.30
N TRP A 196 12.78 -11.20 21.60
CA TRP A 196 13.25 -11.35 20.22
C TRP A 196 14.29 -12.47 20.18
N GLY A 197 14.09 -13.48 19.35
CA GLY A 197 14.92 -14.67 19.40
C GLY A 197 15.16 -15.30 18.03
N ARG A 198 16.33 -15.90 17.86
CA ARG A 198 16.57 -16.79 16.72
C ARG A 198 15.80 -18.07 16.95
N THR A 199 14.95 -18.46 16.00
CA THR A 199 14.30 -19.77 16.02
C THR A 199 14.77 -20.57 14.80
N PRO A 200 15.12 -21.87 14.94
CA PRO A 200 15.54 -22.71 13.81
C PRO A 200 14.49 -22.80 12.69
N SER A 201 13.23 -22.52 13.04
CA SER A 201 12.04 -22.52 12.19
C SER A 201 11.70 -21.16 11.56
N ALA A 202 12.46 -20.10 11.87
CA ALA A 202 12.25 -18.81 11.22
C ALA A 202 12.67 -18.91 9.75
N PRO A 203 11.91 -18.30 8.81
CA PRO A 203 12.41 -18.09 7.46
C PRO A 203 13.78 -17.41 7.51
N LEU A 204 14.72 -17.88 6.70
CA LEU A 204 16.11 -17.44 6.67
C LEU A 204 16.87 -17.65 8.00
N GLY A 205 16.40 -18.59 8.84
CA GLY A 205 17.03 -18.90 10.14
C GLY A 205 18.50 -19.31 10.02
N ARG A 206 18.88 -19.95 8.91
CA ARG A 206 20.29 -20.30 8.59
C ARG A 206 21.21 -19.06 8.49
N TRP A 207 20.65 -17.89 8.18
CA TRP A 207 21.36 -16.60 8.09
C TRP A 207 21.24 -15.78 9.38
N GLY A 208 20.76 -16.40 10.47
CA GLY A 208 20.64 -15.75 11.78
C GLY A 208 19.43 -14.84 11.92
N ALA A 209 18.38 -15.05 11.11
CA ALA A 209 17.14 -14.30 11.18
C ALA A 209 16.52 -14.33 12.59
N ILE A 210 16.04 -13.16 13.02
CA ILE A 210 15.35 -12.96 14.28
C ILE A 210 13.85 -13.01 14.01
N ASP A 211 13.17 -13.90 14.73
CA ASP A 211 11.73 -14.05 14.69
C ASP A 211 11.11 -12.97 15.58
N VAL A 212 10.39 -12.04 14.97
CA VAL A 212 9.69 -10.97 15.66
C VAL A 212 8.39 -11.55 16.25
N PRO A 213 8.15 -11.41 17.57
CA PRO A 213 6.92 -11.89 18.19
C PRO A 213 5.68 -11.42 17.45
N HIS A 214 4.67 -12.30 17.37
CA HIS A 214 3.44 -12.00 16.69
C HIS A 214 2.71 -10.82 17.35
N VAL A 215 2.58 -9.73 16.61
CA VAL A 215 1.64 -8.65 16.90
C VAL A 215 0.35 -8.84 16.09
N GLU A 216 -0.75 -8.28 16.57
CA GLU A 216 -2.03 -8.35 15.86
C GLU A 216 -1.94 -7.59 14.53
N THR A 217 -2.47 -8.19 13.46
CA THR A 217 -2.47 -7.62 12.11
C THR A 217 -3.82 -7.82 11.45
N ARG A 218 -4.23 -6.90 10.60
CA ARG A 218 -5.38 -7.05 9.70
C ARG A 218 -5.04 -6.46 8.33
N TRP A 219 -5.87 -6.78 7.34
CA TRP A 219 -5.86 -6.02 6.08
C TRP A 219 -5.99 -4.52 6.39
N CYS A 220 -5.11 -3.70 5.80
CA CYS A 220 -5.04 -2.25 6.01
C CYS A 220 -4.70 -1.82 7.46
N ALA A 221 -4.14 -2.71 8.28
CA ALA A 221 -3.62 -2.43 9.62
C ALA A 221 -2.27 -3.15 9.80
N LEU A 222 -1.27 -2.70 9.05
CA LEU A 222 0.09 -3.27 9.05
C LEU A 222 1.13 -2.32 9.65
N PHE A 223 0.79 -1.05 9.90
CA PHE A 223 1.73 -0.09 10.48
C PHE A 223 2.23 -0.53 11.87
N GLY A 224 1.38 -1.18 12.68
CA GLY A 224 1.81 -1.77 13.95
C GLY A 224 2.91 -2.83 13.78
N VAL A 225 2.89 -3.59 12.68
CA VAL A 225 3.94 -4.57 12.33
C VAL A 225 5.23 -3.86 11.96
N GLU A 226 5.14 -2.78 11.17
CA GLU A 226 6.29 -1.96 10.81
C GLU A 226 6.99 -1.43 12.06
N VAL A 227 6.22 -0.88 13.01
CA VAL A 227 6.73 -0.40 14.29
C VAL A 227 7.39 -1.52 15.10
N ALA A 228 6.79 -2.71 15.16
CA ALA A 228 7.37 -3.86 15.86
C ALA A 228 8.70 -4.31 15.23
N LEU A 229 8.77 -4.41 13.90
CA LEU A 229 9.98 -4.76 13.16
C LEU A 229 11.09 -3.70 13.35
N LEU A 230 10.74 -2.41 13.30
CA LEU A 230 11.68 -1.31 13.55
C LEU A 230 12.21 -1.35 14.99
N ALA A 231 11.34 -1.54 15.98
CA ALA A 231 11.74 -1.64 17.38
C ALA A 231 12.67 -2.84 17.64
N ALA A 232 12.45 -3.96 16.95
CA ALA A 232 13.35 -5.11 16.95
C ALA A 232 14.72 -4.73 16.40
N ALA A 233 14.74 -4.15 15.20
CA ALA A 233 15.95 -3.86 14.44
C ALA A 233 16.78 -2.71 15.03
N LEU A 234 16.13 -1.75 15.69
CA LEU A 234 16.80 -0.64 16.36
C LEU A 234 17.61 -1.10 17.59
N GLN A 235 17.42 -2.31 18.09
CA GLN A 235 18.26 -2.85 19.18
C GLN A 235 19.71 -3.08 18.77
N ASP A 236 20.01 -3.29 17.49
CA ASP A 236 21.39 -3.33 16.99
C ASP A 236 21.79 -1.93 16.52
N SER A 237 22.75 -1.32 17.20
CA SER A 237 23.24 0.04 16.90
C SER A 237 24.05 0.11 15.60
N ARG A 238 24.41 -1.04 15.00
CA ARG A 238 25.06 -1.10 13.68
C ARG A 238 24.06 -0.96 12.53
N ASN A 239 22.77 -1.23 12.74
CA ASN A 239 21.75 -1.07 11.70
C ASN A 239 21.56 0.41 11.33
N GLN A 240 21.89 0.78 10.09
CA GLN A 240 21.80 2.16 9.60
C GLN A 240 20.67 2.37 8.57
N GLN A 241 20.29 1.32 7.85
CA GLN A 241 19.25 1.34 6.83
C GLN A 241 18.27 0.19 7.07
N PHE A 242 16.98 0.47 7.00
CA PHE A 242 15.90 -0.44 7.37
C PHE A 242 15.01 -0.67 6.14
N VAL A 243 15.04 -1.87 5.58
CA VAL A 243 14.39 -2.23 4.31
C VAL A 243 13.19 -3.10 4.59
N PHE A 244 11.98 -2.62 4.32
CA PHE A 244 10.75 -3.41 4.42
C PHE A 244 10.53 -4.29 3.19
N LEU A 245 10.15 -5.54 3.41
CA LEU A 245 9.96 -6.55 2.38
C LEU A 245 8.73 -7.41 2.67
N SER A 246 8.01 -7.80 1.62
CA SER A 246 6.93 -8.79 1.70
C SER A 246 7.45 -10.23 1.62
N HIS A 247 6.58 -11.19 1.93
CA HIS A 247 6.81 -12.63 1.69
C HIS A 247 7.19 -12.99 0.25
N ASN A 248 6.73 -12.22 -0.74
CA ASN A 248 6.92 -12.50 -2.16
C ASN A 248 7.93 -11.56 -2.84
N THR A 249 8.65 -10.73 -2.08
CA THR A 249 9.68 -9.83 -2.66
C THR A 249 10.90 -10.63 -3.10
N VAL A 250 11.50 -10.24 -4.24
CA VAL A 250 12.70 -10.86 -4.80
C VAL A 250 13.79 -9.81 -5.01
N PRO A 251 15.05 -10.05 -4.60
CA PRO A 251 16.14 -9.12 -4.86
C PRO A 251 16.59 -9.20 -6.33
N LEU A 252 16.64 -8.06 -7.01
CA LEU A 252 17.06 -7.96 -8.43
C LEU A 252 18.54 -7.59 -8.61
N LYS A 253 19.21 -7.20 -7.53
CA LYS A 253 20.62 -6.78 -7.50
C LYS A 253 21.36 -7.59 -6.45
N SER A 254 22.67 -7.77 -6.61
CA SER A 254 23.49 -8.49 -5.63
C SER A 254 23.55 -7.74 -4.29
N TYR A 255 23.88 -8.45 -3.22
CA TYR A 255 24.03 -7.85 -1.90
C TYR A 255 25.05 -6.70 -1.90
N SER A 256 26.21 -6.88 -2.53
CA SER A 256 27.24 -5.83 -2.62
C SER A 256 26.72 -4.55 -3.30
N TYR A 257 25.85 -4.69 -4.30
CA TYR A 257 25.20 -3.53 -4.92
C TYR A 257 24.29 -2.82 -3.93
N VAL A 258 23.40 -3.57 -3.25
CA VAL A 258 22.47 -3.02 -2.27
C VAL A 258 23.20 -2.33 -1.12
N TYR A 259 24.24 -2.97 -0.57
CA TYR A 259 25.06 -2.43 0.50
C TYR A 259 25.72 -1.11 0.09
N ARG A 260 26.36 -1.07 -1.09
CA ARG A 260 26.97 0.16 -1.60
C ARG A 260 25.96 1.30 -1.77
N GLU A 261 24.80 1.02 -2.35
CA GLU A 261 23.79 2.07 -2.56
C GLU A 261 23.22 2.60 -1.23
N LEU A 262 22.92 1.71 -0.28
CA LEU A 262 22.24 2.08 0.97
C LEU A 262 23.21 2.60 2.04
N ILE A 263 24.34 1.93 2.25
CA ILE A 263 25.27 2.21 3.34
C ILE A 263 26.38 3.17 2.90
N GLU A 264 27.01 2.93 1.75
CA GLU A 264 28.19 3.73 1.35
C GLU A 264 27.79 5.06 0.72
N LYS A 265 26.80 5.05 -0.18
CA LYS A 265 26.40 6.25 -0.94
C LYS A 265 25.34 7.10 -0.25
N SER A 266 24.44 6.48 0.52
CA SER A 266 23.25 7.18 1.02
C SER A 266 22.85 6.80 2.47
N PRO A 267 23.80 6.74 3.42
CA PRO A 267 23.57 6.21 4.77
C PRO A 267 22.55 6.98 5.59
N ALA A 268 22.41 8.28 5.35
CA ALA A 268 21.52 9.17 6.12
C ALA A 268 20.17 9.44 5.43
N THR A 269 19.93 8.93 4.22
CA THR A 269 18.69 9.23 3.49
C THR A 269 17.70 8.07 3.53
N SER A 270 16.41 8.39 3.62
CA SER A 270 15.34 7.42 3.38
C SER A 270 14.93 7.41 1.90
N LYS A 271 14.35 6.31 1.45
CA LYS A 271 13.90 6.10 0.08
C LYS A 271 12.41 5.81 0.10
N PHE A 272 11.64 6.73 -0.48
CA PHE A 272 10.19 6.67 -0.59
C PHE A 272 9.79 6.78 -2.07
N CYS A 273 8.79 5.99 -2.46
CA CYS A 273 8.10 6.16 -3.73
C CYS A 273 6.77 6.86 -3.46
N PHE A 274 6.70 8.17 -3.70
CA PHE A 274 5.50 8.97 -3.47
C PHE A 274 4.50 8.84 -4.62
N ALA A 275 3.21 8.84 -4.29
CA ALA A 275 2.14 8.95 -5.26
C ALA A 275 2.05 10.38 -5.82
N GLU A 276 1.55 10.52 -7.04
CA GLU A 276 1.36 11.83 -7.66
C GLU A 276 0.16 12.54 -7.04
N PRO A 277 0.23 13.83 -6.68
CA PRO A 277 -0.92 14.55 -6.15
C PRO A 277 -2.15 14.42 -7.08
N ALA A 278 -3.32 14.18 -6.48
CA ALA A 278 -4.57 14.21 -7.21
C ALA A 278 -4.88 15.63 -7.70
N PHE A 279 -5.41 15.77 -8.93
CA PHE A 279 -5.84 17.07 -9.44
C PHE A 279 -7.21 17.47 -8.90
N HIS A 280 -8.04 16.49 -8.60
CA HIS A 280 -9.35 16.66 -8.00
C HIS A 280 -9.46 15.90 -6.67
N LYS A 281 -10.39 16.35 -5.82
CA LYS A 281 -10.64 15.72 -4.51
C LYS A 281 -11.47 14.44 -4.60
N LEU A 282 -12.11 14.20 -5.75
CA LEU A 282 -12.99 13.05 -5.99
C LEU A 282 -12.22 11.98 -6.77
N ALA A 283 -12.14 10.78 -6.22
CA ALA A 283 -11.42 9.67 -6.85
C ALA A 283 -12.06 9.24 -8.17
N THR A 284 -13.39 9.24 -8.26
CA THR A 284 -14.13 8.94 -9.47
C THR A 284 -13.66 9.80 -10.66
N SER A 285 -13.49 11.10 -10.44
CA SER A 285 -13.03 12.03 -11.48
C SER A 285 -11.58 11.76 -11.94
N GLU A 286 -10.70 11.40 -11.01
CA GLU A 286 -9.31 11.03 -11.32
C GLU A 286 -9.23 9.69 -12.06
N THR A 287 -9.99 8.69 -11.62
CA THR A 287 -10.07 7.38 -12.27
C THR A 287 -10.57 7.52 -13.70
N ILE A 288 -11.66 8.26 -13.94
CA ILE A 288 -12.17 8.50 -15.29
C ILE A 288 -11.10 9.18 -16.16
N ARG A 289 -10.40 10.20 -15.64
CA ARG A 289 -9.32 10.87 -16.38
C ARG A 289 -8.19 9.89 -16.72
N ASN A 290 -7.76 9.09 -15.77
CA ASN A 290 -6.66 8.13 -15.93
C ASN A 290 -7.02 7.05 -16.96
N GLU A 291 -8.23 6.50 -16.90
CA GLU A 291 -8.74 5.54 -17.89
C GLU A 291 -8.81 6.14 -19.30
N LEU A 292 -9.36 7.35 -19.44
CA LEU A 292 -9.41 8.05 -20.72
C LEU A 292 -8.02 8.32 -21.31
N ARG A 293 -7.02 8.51 -20.45
CA ARG A 293 -5.61 8.73 -20.84
C ARG A 293 -4.80 7.43 -20.91
N ARG A 294 -5.38 6.28 -20.56
CA ARG A 294 -4.68 5.00 -20.42
C ARG A 294 -3.43 5.11 -19.53
N GLN A 295 -3.58 5.84 -18.43
CA GLN A 295 -2.54 6.11 -17.45
C GLN A 295 -2.79 5.29 -16.19
N CYS A 296 -1.82 4.48 -15.79
CA CYS A 296 -1.82 3.79 -14.50
C CYS A 296 -1.01 4.63 -13.50
N VAL A 297 -1.67 5.59 -12.85
CA VAL A 297 -1.03 6.52 -11.90
C VAL A 297 -1.70 6.38 -10.55
N PHE A 298 -0.89 6.09 -9.53
CA PHE A 298 -1.31 6.15 -8.13
C PHE A 298 -1.42 7.62 -7.71
N ARG A 299 -2.59 7.99 -7.18
CA ARG A 299 -2.91 9.37 -6.77
C ARG A 299 -2.85 9.55 -5.25
N ASP A 300 -2.33 10.70 -4.83
CA ASP A 300 -2.34 11.17 -3.45
C ASP A 300 -3.47 12.18 -3.24
N PHE A 301 -4.52 11.77 -2.53
CA PHE A 301 -5.63 12.64 -2.13
C PHE A 301 -5.39 13.32 -0.77
N TYR A 302 -4.44 12.86 0.03
CA TYR A 302 -4.19 13.33 1.39
C TYR A 302 -3.53 14.70 1.41
N ARG A 303 -2.55 14.93 0.53
CA ARG A 303 -1.74 16.16 0.50
C ARG A 303 -2.57 17.43 0.39
N SER A 304 -3.70 17.37 -0.31
CA SER A 304 -4.61 18.51 -0.50
C SER A 304 -5.37 18.92 0.78
N TRP A 305 -5.51 17.99 1.72
CA TRP A 305 -6.20 18.19 2.99
C TRP A 305 -5.23 18.48 4.13
N ASN A 306 -4.09 17.80 4.14
CA ASN A 306 -3.05 18.00 5.13
C ASN A 306 -1.68 17.85 4.45
N PRO A 307 -0.88 18.92 4.34
CA PRO A 307 0.43 18.86 3.69
C PRO A 307 1.43 17.96 4.42
N ARG A 308 1.14 17.57 5.67
CA ARG A 308 1.96 16.62 6.45
C ARG A 308 1.59 15.16 6.21
N THR A 309 0.52 14.89 5.46
CA THR A 309 0.09 13.53 5.13
C THR A 309 0.28 13.32 3.64
N LEU A 310 1.24 12.47 3.27
CA LEU A 310 1.56 12.17 1.87
C LEU A 310 1.38 10.68 1.63
N LYS A 311 0.79 10.32 0.49
CA LYS A 311 0.69 8.92 0.08
C LYS A 311 1.99 8.44 -0.54
N HIS A 312 2.48 7.30 -0.08
CA HIS A 312 3.65 6.61 -0.61
C HIS A 312 3.40 5.11 -0.71
N HIS A 313 4.27 4.41 -1.43
CA HIS A 313 4.27 2.95 -1.46
C HIS A 313 4.56 2.38 -0.06
N GLN A 314 3.92 1.28 0.34
CA GLN A 314 4.17 0.57 1.62
C GLN A 314 5.67 0.23 1.82
N TRP A 315 6.28 -0.44 0.84
CA TRP A 315 7.71 -0.80 0.89
C TRP A 315 8.62 0.43 0.76
N VAL A 316 9.25 0.80 1.87
CA VAL A 316 10.17 1.93 1.98
C VAL A 316 11.51 1.49 2.56
N VAL A 317 12.53 2.33 2.40
CA VAL A 317 13.79 2.18 3.12
C VAL A 317 13.98 3.38 4.04
N LEU A 318 14.15 3.13 5.33
CA LEU A 318 14.36 4.19 6.31
C LEU A 318 15.83 4.29 6.71
N SER A 319 16.36 5.50 6.84
CA SER A 319 17.56 5.73 7.64
C SER A 319 17.26 5.46 9.11
N ARG A 320 18.31 5.22 9.92
CA ARG A 320 18.14 4.99 11.36
C ARG A 320 17.39 6.11 12.08
N GLU A 321 17.75 7.36 11.83
CA GLU A 321 17.08 8.52 12.41
C GLU A 321 15.57 8.51 12.09
N HIS A 322 15.21 8.28 10.82
CA HIS A 322 13.82 8.22 10.42
C HIS A 322 13.09 7.00 10.99
N ALA A 323 13.74 5.84 11.10
CA ALA A 323 13.19 4.66 11.79
C ALA A 323 12.86 4.97 13.26
N GLU A 324 13.76 5.65 13.98
CA GLU A 324 13.52 6.07 15.36
C GLU A 324 12.35 7.05 15.47
N ILE A 325 12.24 8.01 14.55
CA ILE A 325 11.11 8.96 14.52
C ILE A 325 9.79 8.23 14.26
N VAL A 326 9.74 7.29 13.31
CA VAL A 326 8.52 6.53 13.00
C VAL A 326 8.04 5.75 14.24
N VAL A 327 8.94 5.09 14.96
CA VAL A 327 8.59 4.39 16.22
C VAL A 327 8.13 5.40 17.29
N ARG A 328 8.84 6.52 17.43
CA ARG A 328 8.56 7.54 18.47
C ARG A 328 7.23 8.27 18.27
N ARG A 329 6.88 8.59 17.02
CA ARG A 329 5.73 9.44 16.65
C ARG A 329 4.59 8.68 15.99
N GLY A 330 4.70 7.36 15.84
CA GLY A 330 3.75 6.54 15.09
C GLY A 330 2.31 6.67 15.61
N SER A 331 2.12 6.73 16.93
CA SER A 331 0.79 6.85 17.53
C SER A 331 0.12 8.21 17.24
N GLU A 332 0.87 9.30 17.28
CA GLU A 332 0.40 10.63 16.93
C GLU A 332 0.15 10.74 15.42
N ALA A 333 1.05 10.19 14.61
CA ALA A 333 0.94 10.15 13.16
C ALA A 333 -0.31 9.39 12.70
N LEU A 334 -0.63 8.24 13.31
CA LEU A 334 -1.87 7.49 13.04
C LEU A 334 -3.12 8.35 13.26
N ARG A 335 -3.16 9.17 14.32
CA ARG A 335 -4.30 10.06 14.61
C ARG A 335 -4.37 11.25 13.64
N ILE A 336 -3.23 11.76 13.17
CA ILE A 336 -3.17 12.80 12.14
C ILE A 336 -3.66 12.22 10.80
N TRP A 337 -3.17 11.05 10.44
CA TRP A 337 -3.56 10.34 9.23
C TRP A 337 -5.06 10.01 9.23
N ARG A 338 -5.62 9.45 10.32
CA ARG A 338 -7.07 9.18 10.49
C ARG A 338 -7.92 10.38 10.09
N ARG A 339 -7.64 11.55 10.70
CA ARG A 339 -8.38 12.80 10.45
C ARG A 339 -8.27 13.26 9.00
N THR A 340 -7.14 13.00 8.35
CA THR A 340 -6.94 13.31 6.94
C THR A 340 -7.70 12.32 6.05
N TRP A 341 -7.65 11.03 6.38
CA TRP A 341 -8.28 9.93 5.66
C TRP A 341 -9.82 10.02 5.66
N GLU A 342 -10.42 10.54 6.73
CA GLU A 342 -11.85 10.83 6.81
C GLU A 342 -12.34 11.85 5.76
N LEU A 343 -11.44 12.72 5.27
CA LEU A 343 -11.76 13.78 4.32
C LEU A 343 -11.30 13.46 2.88
N ALA A 344 -10.31 12.57 2.74
CA ALA A 344 -9.75 12.19 1.45
C ALA A 344 -10.69 11.26 0.65
N ALA A 345 -10.83 11.57 -0.64
CA ALA A 345 -11.76 10.96 -1.60
C ALA A 345 -13.09 10.49 -0.98
N PRO A 346 -13.96 11.43 -0.59
CA PRO A 346 -15.20 11.11 0.12
C PRO A 346 -16.16 10.28 -0.72
N ASP A 347 -15.97 10.21 -2.03
CA ASP A 347 -16.73 9.42 -2.98
C ASP A 347 -16.32 7.93 -3.02
N LEU A 348 -15.19 7.55 -2.41
CA LEU A 348 -14.85 6.14 -2.19
C LEU A 348 -15.51 5.62 -0.91
N LEU A 349 -16.76 5.21 -1.06
CA LEU A 349 -17.59 4.70 0.05
C LEU A 349 -17.35 3.21 0.35
N ALA A 350 -16.98 2.43 -0.67
CA ALA A 350 -16.74 0.99 -0.56
C ALA A 350 -15.25 0.59 -0.60
N MET A 351 -14.35 1.54 -0.87
CA MET A 351 -12.90 1.29 -1.00
C MET A 351 -12.13 2.27 -0.12
N GLY A 352 -11.11 1.77 0.58
CA GLY A 352 -10.24 2.64 1.36
C GLY A 352 -9.25 3.37 0.46
N GLU A 353 -9.04 4.66 0.70
CA GLU A 353 -8.09 5.51 -0.05
C GLU A 353 -6.60 5.20 0.23
N GLY A 354 -6.31 3.97 0.61
CA GLY A 354 -5.00 3.51 1.07
C GLY A 354 -5.01 3.13 2.55
N CYS A 355 -3.96 2.44 2.94
CA CYS A 355 -3.77 1.89 4.28
C CYS A 355 -2.81 2.75 5.13
N SER A 356 -2.75 2.49 6.44
CA SER A 356 -1.90 3.25 7.36
C SER A 356 -0.42 3.18 6.98
N ASP A 357 0.06 2.02 6.55
CA ASP A 357 1.41 1.72 6.07
C ASP A 357 1.81 2.48 4.78
N GLU A 358 0.85 3.10 4.09
CA GLU A 358 1.08 3.89 2.86
C GLU A 358 1.19 5.40 3.11
N SER A 359 1.13 5.88 4.36
CA SER A 359 1.15 7.33 4.64
C SER A 359 1.65 7.69 6.03
N VAL A 360 1.42 6.83 7.02
CA VAL A 360 1.76 7.11 8.42
C VAL A 360 3.26 7.28 8.62
N PRO A 361 4.17 6.48 8.00
CA PRO A 361 5.61 6.69 8.15
C PRO A 361 6.04 8.13 7.81
N VAL A 362 5.63 8.67 6.66
CA VAL A 362 5.97 10.05 6.28
C VAL A 362 5.25 11.07 7.15
N THR A 363 4.01 10.78 7.55
CA THR A 363 3.26 11.63 8.48
C THR A 363 4.00 11.79 9.81
N ALA A 364 4.62 10.71 10.32
CA ALA A 364 5.45 10.75 11.52
C ALA A 364 6.68 11.63 11.34
N LEU A 365 7.38 11.52 10.21
CA LEU A 365 8.56 12.34 9.91
C LEU A 365 8.23 13.82 9.83
N LEU A 366 7.19 14.19 9.06
CA LEU A 366 6.78 15.58 8.89
C LEU A 366 6.18 16.17 10.17
N HIS A 367 5.49 15.35 10.96
CA HIS A 367 5.02 15.77 12.28
C HIS A 367 6.19 16.09 13.22
N ASP A 368 7.22 15.23 13.27
CA ASP A 368 8.39 15.47 14.13
C ASP A 368 9.14 16.76 13.76
N ILE A 369 9.33 17.03 12.47
CA ILE A 369 9.92 18.29 11.98
C ILE A 369 9.10 19.50 12.45
N SER A 370 7.77 19.41 12.36
CA SER A 370 6.87 20.48 12.82
C SER A 370 6.95 20.70 14.33
N GLU A 371 7.05 19.64 15.13
CA GLU A 371 7.19 19.73 16.59
C GLU A 371 8.54 20.33 17.00
N GLN A 372 9.58 20.16 16.18
CA GLN A 372 10.88 20.80 16.36
C GLN A 372 10.88 22.28 15.93
N GLY A 373 9.76 22.84 15.48
CA GLY A 373 9.65 24.22 15.00
C GLY A 373 10.39 24.47 13.67
N ARG A 374 10.74 23.40 12.94
CA ARG A 374 11.41 23.49 11.64
C ARG A 374 10.35 23.54 10.54
N SER A 375 10.64 24.27 9.45
CA SER A 375 9.76 24.26 8.27
C SER A 375 9.73 22.86 7.66
N THR A 376 8.54 22.38 7.31
CA THR A 376 8.31 21.15 6.53
C THR A 376 8.33 21.39 5.01
N GLY A 377 8.66 22.62 4.58
CA GLY A 377 8.51 23.08 3.20
C GLY A 377 7.76 24.39 3.16
#